data_AF-A0A2A7BV79-F1
#
_entry.id   AF-A0A2A7BV79-F1
#
_cell.length_a   1.000
_cell.length_b   1.000
_cell.length_c   1.000
_cell.angle_alpha   90.00
_cell.angle_beta   90.00
_cell.angle_gamma   90.00
#
_symmetry.space_group_name_H-M   'P 1'
#
loop_
_entity.id
_entity.type
_entity.pdbx_description
1 polymer ?
#
loop_
_entity_poly.entity_id
_entity_poly.type
_entity_poly.pdbx_seq_one_letter_code
_entity_poly.pdbx_strand_id
1 'polypeptide(L)'
;MRVIRRWKWYICMALLAIAVWNVYTNGITKYVEKLTFFNIQSGKEADFSNNDEKVILSNVPLIQQLPELDRGCEVTSLAMMLQYAGITVDKMKLANEIKKVDFMNDGVRGNPNEGFVGNIYTFSESGYGVYHGPLFQLAKKYLPNKAVDLTGKSIEELYKSVKSGQPVVMITNATFAPLDEDEFTTWETNSGDVSITYNEHCVVLIGYDEEFVYIRDPLEDSLDVKVPRGKFEKAWMQMGSQAISYVKSSK
;
A
#
# COMPACT_ATOMS: atom_id res chain seq x y z
N MET A 1 18.38 -38.41 52.70
CA MET A 1 17.88 -37.06 52.31
C MET A 1 18.29 -36.56 50.91
N ARG A 2 19.08 -37.28 50.09
CA ARG A 2 19.47 -36.84 48.72
C ARG A 2 18.61 -37.40 47.58
N VAL A 3 17.87 -38.49 47.79
CA VAL A 3 17.07 -39.17 46.75
C VAL A 3 15.75 -38.43 46.47
N ILE A 4 15.09 -37.92 47.52
CA ILE A 4 13.80 -37.20 47.41
C ILE A 4 13.97 -35.86 46.66
N ARG A 5 15.13 -35.22 46.76
CA ARG A 5 15.41 -33.94 46.09
C ARG A 5 15.64 -34.09 44.58
N ARG A 6 16.16 -35.23 44.12
CA ARG A 6 16.29 -35.56 42.69
C ARG A 6 14.93 -35.83 42.05
N TRP A 7 14.05 -36.53 42.76
CA TRP A 7 12.72 -36.89 42.23
C TRP A 7 11.82 -35.66 42.01
N LYS A 8 11.87 -34.68 42.93
CA LYS A 8 11.21 -33.38 42.75
C LYS A 8 11.72 -32.60 41.54
N TRP A 9 13.01 -32.75 41.20
CA TRP A 9 13.63 -32.08 40.05
C TRP A 9 13.18 -32.67 38.72
N TYR A 10 13.09 -34.01 38.63
CA TYR A 10 12.55 -34.69 37.43
C TYR A 10 11.07 -34.36 37.19
N ILE A 11 10.26 -34.23 38.27
CA ILE A 11 8.85 -33.82 38.16
C ILE A 11 8.75 -32.38 37.63
N CYS A 12 9.58 -31.45 38.10
CA CYS A 12 9.58 -30.07 37.59
C CYS A 12 9.99 -30.00 36.11
N MET A 13 11.00 -30.76 35.69
CA MET A 13 11.42 -30.80 34.29
C MET A 13 10.34 -31.40 33.37
N ALA A 14 9.63 -32.42 33.84
CA ALA A 14 8.51 -33.01 33.10
C ALA A 14 7.34 -32.02 32.94
N LEU A 15 7.00 -31.27 34.01
CA LEU A 15 5.95 -30.25 33.96
C LEU A 15 6.33 -29.07 33.05
N LEU A 16 7.61 -28.64 33.06
CA LEU A 16 8.10 -27.62 32.12
C LEU A 16 8.08 -28.11 30.68
N ALA A 17 8.46 -29.37 30.41
CA ALA A 17 8.39 -29.94 29.07
C ALA A 17 6.94 -30.01 28.56
N ILE A 18 5.98 -30.38 29.42
CA ILE A 18 4.55 -30.39 29.08
C ILE A 18 4.03 -28.97 28.83
N ALA A 19 4.47 -27.98 29.61
CA ALA A 19 4.08 -26.58 29.41
C ALA A 19 4.62 -26.02 28.08
N VAL A 20 5.91 -26.26 27.79
CA VAL A 20 6.54 -25.86 26.52
C VAL A 20 5.89 -26.57 25.33
N TRP A 21 5.60 -27.87 25.46
CA TRP A 21 4.91 -28.63 24.43
C TRP A 21 3.51 -28.06 24.16
N ASN A 22 2.72 -27.77 25.21
CA ASN A 22 1.40 -27.16 25.05
C ASN A 22 1.45 -25.76 24.44
N VAL A 23 2.44 -24.93 24.77
CA VAL A 23 2.60 -23.60 24.15
C VAL A 23 2.98 -23.73 22.68
N TYR A 24 3.88 -24.66 22.35
CA TYR A 24 4.32 -24.91 20.98
C TYR A 24 3.19 -25.47 20.12
N THR A 25 2.44 -26.47 20.62
CA THR A 25 1.30 -27.06 19.89
C THR A 25 0.15 -26.07 19.75
N ASN A 26 -0.19 -25.30 20.80
CA ASN A 26 -1.24 -24.28 20.72
C ASN A 26 -0.87 -23.11 19.79
N GLY A 27 0.42 -22.74 19.74
CA GLY A 27 0.94 -21.76 18.80
C GLY A 27 0.78 -22.23 17.36
N ILE A 28 1.17 -23.48 17.08
CA ILE A 28 1.02 -24.09 15.75
C ILE A 28 -0.45 -24.24 15.37
N THR A 29 -1.32 -24.74 16.24
CA THR A 29 -2.74 -24.89 15.91
C THR A 29 -3.39 -23.55 15.63
N LYS A 30 -3.08 -22.49 16.40
CA LYS A 30 -3.59 -21.14 16.13
C LYS A 30 -3.10 -20.58 14.79
N TYR A 31 -1.85 -20.87 14.41
CA TYR A 31 -1.31 -20.49 13.10
C TYR A 31 -1.95 -21.28 11.95
N VAL A 32 -2.14 -22.59 12.12
CA VAL A 32 -2.78 -23.46 11.13
C VAL A 32 -4.26 -23.11 10.97
N GLU A 33 -4.97 -22.80 12.05
CA GLU A 33 -6.35 -22.28 12.03
C GLU A 33 -6.42 -20.93 11.33
N LYS A 34 -5.47 -20.02 11.57
CA LYS A 34 -5.39 -18.74 10.85
C LYS A 34 -5.14 -18.96 9.36
N LEU A 35 -4.18 -19.81 8.99
CA LEU A 35 -3.87 -20.17 7.61
C LEU A 35 -5.03 -20.88 6.90
N THR A 36 -5.71 -21.80 7.57
CA THR A 36 -6.91 -22.45 7.02
C THR A 36 -8.07 -21.47 6.91
N PHE A 37 -8.28 -20.56 7.85
CA PHE A 37 -9.28 -19.50 7.73
C PHE A 37 -8.98 -18.54 6.56
N PHE A 38 -7.71 -18.14 6.39
CA PHE A 38 -7.27 -17.37 5.22
C PHE A 38 -7.45 -18.14 3.91
N ASN A 39 -7.13 -19.43 3.86
CA ASN A 39 -7.35 -20.27 2.68
C ASN A 39 -8.84 -20.55 2.41
N ILE A 40 -9.69 -20.59 3.43
CA ILE A 40 -11.15 -20.75 3.29
C ILE A 40 -11.79 -19.43 2.83
N GLN A 41 -11.26 -18.27 3.25
CA GLN A 41 -11.65 -16.97 2.71
C GLN A 41 -11.15 -16.76 1.27
N SER A 42 -9.97 -17.28 0.93
CA SER A 42 -9.43 -17.30 -0.44
C SER A 42 -10.15 -18.32 -1.35
N GLY A 43 -10.63 -19.43 -0.78
CA GLY A 43 -11.27 -20.54 -1.49
C GLY A 43 -12.79 -20.43 -1.66
N LYS A 44 -13.42 -19.33 -1.21
CA LYS A 44 -14.75 -18.96 -1.71
C LYS A 44 -14.55 -18.18 -3.00
N GLU A 45 -14.32 -18.92 -4.08
CA GLU A 45 -14.60 -18.43 -5.44
C GLU A 45 -16.05 -17.94 -5.43
N ALA A 46 -16.20 -16.62 -5.49
CA ALA A 46 -17.44 -16.04 -5.98
C ALA A 46 -17.59 -16.55 -7.41
N ASP A 47 -18.70 -17.22 -7.67
CA ASP A 47 -19.16 -17.60 -9.01
C ASP A 47 -19.26 -16.33 -9.86
N PHE A 48 -18.14 -15.98 -10.51
CA PHE A 48 -18.06 -14.88 -11.45
C PHE A 48 -18.65 -15.38 -12.75
N SER A 49 -19.86 -14.90 -13.05
CA SER A 49 -20.35 -14.91 -14.42
C SER A 49 -19.31 -14.23 -15.30
N ASN A 50 -18.63 -15.01 -16.14
CA ASN A 50 -17.77 -14.54 -17.22
C ASN A 50 -18.42 -13.36 -17.94
N ASN A 51 -17.79 -12.20 -17.82
CA ASN A 51 -17.85 -11.15 -18.83
C ASN A 51 -16.48 -10.48 -18.82
N ASP A 52 -15.74 -10.71 -19.90
CA ASP A 52 -14.43 -10.16 -20.25
C ASP A 52 -14.51 -8.65 -20.48
N GLU A 53 -14.99 -7.90 -19.48
CA GLU A 53 -15.26 -6.48 -19.61
C GLU A 53 -13.96 -5.69 -19.39
N LYS A 54 -13.36 -5.25 -20.50
CA LYS A 54 -12.34 -4.21 -20.49
C LYS A 54 -12.96 -2.87 -20.09
N VAL A 55 -12.49 -2.32 -18.97
CA VAL A 55 -12.88 -0.99 -18.48
C VAL A 55 -11.66 -0.08 -18.55
N ILE A 56 -11.81 1.14 -19.09
CA ILE A 56 -10.76 2.15 -19.05
C ILE A 56 -11.32 3.58 -18.98
N LEU A 57 -10.78 4.38 -18.07
CA LEU A 57 -11.06 5.81 -17.90
C LEU A 57 -10.00 6.62 -18.66
N SER A 58 -10.03 6.57 -19.99
CA SER A 58 -9.00 7.17 -20.85
C SER A 58 -8.84 8.69 -20.70
N ASN A 59 -9.88 9.39 -20.23
CA ASN A 59 -9.87 10.84 -20.04
C ASN A 59 -9.26 11.29 -18.70
N VAL A 60 -8.75 10.37 -17.87
CA VAL A 60 -7.92 10.74 -16.71
C VAL A 60 -6.66 11.44 -17.25
N PRO A 61 -6.35 12.67 -16.78
CA PRO A 61 -5.20 13.42 -17.29
C PRO A 61 -3.89 12.68 -16.98
N LEU A 62 -2.89 12.88 -17.83
CA LEU A 62 -1.51 12.49 -17.56
C LEU A 62 -0.74 13.73 -17.11
N ILE A 63 -0.07 13.61 -15.97
CA ILE A 63 0.83 14.64 -15.45
C ILE A 63 2.13 13.91 -15.11
N GLN A 64 3.23 14.34 -15.72
CA GLN A 64 4.57 13.86 -15.36
C GLN A 64 5.02 14.51 -14.06
N GLN A 65 5.73 13.80 -13.17
CA GLN A 65 6.30 14.41 -11.96
C GLN A 65 7.55 15.24 -12.28
N LEU A 66 8.33 14.80 -13.26
CA LEU A 66 9.54 15.48 -13.71
C LEU A 66 9.21 16.65 -14.66
N PRO A 67 10.12 17.65 -14.77
CA PRO A 67 11.39 17.78 -14.05
C PRO A 67 11.30 18.37 -12.63
N GLU A 68 10.13 18.82 -12.18
CA GLU A 68 10.03 19.66 -10.97
C GLU A 68 10.04 18.87 -9.65
N LEU A 69 9.62 17.60 -9.67
CA LEU A 69 9.51 16.75 -8.49
C LEU A 69 10.22 15.42 -8.71
N ASP A 70 11.47 15.34 -8.25
CA ASP A 70 12.27 14.10 -8.32
C ASP A 70 11.58 12.93 -7.60
N ARG A 71 10.86 13.18 -6.48
CA ARG A 71 10.11 12.17 -5.71
C ARG A 71 8.62 12.50 -5.61
N GLY A 72 8.02 12.95 -6.71
CA GLY A 72 6.66 13.47 -6.73
C GLY A 72 5.56 12.50 -7.12
N CYS A 73 5.80 11.18 -7.15
CA CYS A 73 4.87 10.21 -7.74
C CYS A 73 3.48 10.25 -7.08
N GLU A 74 3.40 10.35 -5.75
CA GLU A 74 2.14 10.30 -5.00
C GLU A 74 1.32 11.57 -5.16
N VAL A 75 1.95 12.74 -5.02
CA VAL A 75 1.27 14.04 -5.20
C VAL A 75 0.89 14.28 -6.66
N THR A 76 1.66 13.76 -7.61
CA THR A 76 1.35 13.86 -9.04
C THR A 76 0.19 12.94 -9.41
N SER A 77 0.19 11.70 -8.91
CA SER A 77 -0.94 10.77 -9.02
C SER A 77 -2.21 11.33 -8.37
N LEU A 78 -2.08 11.96 -7.20
CA LEU A 78 -3.19 12.64 -6.55
C LEU A 78 -3.69 13.84 -7.38
N ALA A 79 -2.80 14.62 -8.00
CA ALA A 79 -3.20 15.71 -8.91
C ALA A 79 -4.03 15.19 -10.07
N MET A 80 -3.63 14.08 -10.70
CA MET A 80 -4.38 13.46 -11.80
C MET A 80 -5.79 13.04 -11.35
N MET A 81 -5.91 12.38 -10.19
CA MET A 81 -7.20 11.99 -9.62
C MET A 81 -8.08 13.20 -9.28
N LEU A 82 -7.52 14.24 -8.66
CA LEU A 82 -8.25 15.45 -8.27
C LEU A 82 -8.73 16.24 -9.49
N GLN A 83 -7.91 16.38 -10.52
CA GLN A 83 -8.31 17.02 -11.78
C GLN A 83 -9.44 16.26 -12.47
N TYR A 84 -9.36 14.92 -12.50
CA TYR A 84 -10.45 14.10 -13.04
C TYR A 84 -11.74 14.22 -12.21
N ALA A 85 -11.63 14.48 -10.90
CA ALA A 85 -12.76 14.81 -10.03
C ALA A 85 -13.32 16.24 -10.22
N GLY A 86 -12.75 17.03 -11.13
CA GLY A 86 -13.17 18.40 -11.43
C GLY A 86 -12.52 19.48 -10.55
N ILE A 87 -11.45 19.15 -9.82
CA ILE A 87 -10.73 20.10 -8.97
C ILE A 87 -9.56 20.72 -9.72
N THR A 88 -9.50 22.04 -9.78
CA THR A 88 -8.36 22.78 -10.34
C THR A 88 -7.21 22.84 -9.33
N VAL A 89 -6.24 21.95 -9.47
CA VAL A 89 -5.01 21.89 -8.65
C VAL A 89 -3.87 21.26 -9.47
N ASP A 90 -2.62 21.64 -9.17
CA ASP A 90 -1.42 21.07 -9.79
C ASP A 90 -0.54 20.33 -8.78
N LYS A 91 0.40 19.53 -9.30
CA LYS A 91 1.35 18.73 -8.51
C LYS A 91 2.23 19.60 -7.59
N MET A 92 2.57 20.82 -7.98
CA MET A 92 3.47 21.69 -7.21
C MET A 92 2.78 22.22 -5.97
N LYS A 93 1.51 22.62 -6.09
CA LYS A 93 0.69 22.99 -4.95
C LYS A 93 0.51 21.82 -3.99
N LEU A 94 0.25 20.61 -4.49
CA LEU A 94 0.13 19.42 -3.65
C LEU A 94 1.46 19.04 -2.99
N ALA A 95 2.59 19.15 -3.70
CA ALA A 95 3.93 18.95 -3.15
C ALA A 95 4.25 19.93 -2.02
N ASN A 96 3.79 21.18 -2.11
CA ASN A 96 3.93 22.14 -1.03
C ASN A 96 3.02 21.79 0.17
N GLU A 97 1.78 21.37 -0.08
CA GLU A 97 0.75 21.17 0.93
C GLU A 97 0.78 19.80 1.63
N ILE A 98 1.40 18.78 1.03
CA ILE A 98 1.55 17.47 1.69
C ILE A 98 2.32 17.65 3.00
N LYS A 99 1.78 17.06 4.08
CA LYS A 99 2.46 17.04 5.38
C LYS A 99 3.81 16.35 5.22
N LYS A 100 4.86 16.94 5.79
CA LYS A 100 6.23 16.41 5.72
C LYS A 100 6.71 16.00 7.09
N VAL A 101 7.64 15.06 7.11
CA VAL A 101 8.46 14.69 8.26
C VAL A 101 9.91 14.63 7.82
N ASP A 102 10.83 14.91 8.73
CA ASP A 102 12.25 14.87 8.42
C ASP A 102 12.68 13.47 7.99
N PHE A 103 13.68 13.38 7.10
CA PHE A 103 14.24 12.09 6.71
C PHE A 103 14.81 11.33 7.91
N MET A 104 15.51 12.07 8.77
CA MET A 104 16.06 11.59 10.02
C MET A 104 16.18 12.76 11.00
N ASN A 105 15.77 12.54 12.25
CA ASN A 105 15.90 13.50 13.35
C ASN A 105 16.38 12.77 14.60
N ASP A 106 17.50 13.21 15.19
CA ASP A 106 18.14 12.57 16.35
C ASP A 106 18.35 11.05 16.21
N GLY A 107 18.73 10.62 15.00
CA GLY A 107 18.98 9.20 14.69
C GLY A 107 17.73 8.35 14.45
N VAL A 108 16.54 8.93 14.58
CA VAL A 108 15.26 8.27 14.30
C VAL A 108 14.77 8.67 12.91
N ARG A 109 14.29 7.69 12.13
CA ARG A 109 13.81 7.94 10.76
C ARG A 109 12.37 8.48 10.75
N GLY A 110 12.07 9.30 9.75
CA GLY A 110 10.69 9.72 9.49
C GLY A 110 9.81 8.55 9.07
N ASN A 111 8.53 8.61 9.45
CA ASN A 111 7.56 7.57 9.10
C ASN A 111 6.65 8.04 7.93
N PRO A 112 6.58 7.31 6.80
CA PRO A 112 5.73 7.70 5.66
C PRO A 112 4.23 7.69 6.00
N ASN A 113 3.82 6.98 7.05
CA ASN A 113 2.45 7.03 7.56
C ASN A 113 2.11 8.34 8.30
N GLU A 114 3.12 9.16 8.63
CA GLU A 114 2.93 10.45 9.31
C GLU A 114 3.05 11.65 8.37
N GLY A 115 3.85 11.56 7.31
CA GLY A 115 4.03 12.58 6.28
C GLY A 115 5.01 12.11 5.22
N PHE A 116 5.19 12.92 4.17
CA PHE A 116 6.24 12.73 3.19
C PHE A 116 7.61 12.81 3.87
N VAL A 117 8.41 11.75 3.75
CA VAL A 117 9.68 11.63 4.46
C VAL A 117 10.81 12.26 3.64
N GLY A 118 11.38 13.37 4.14
CA GLY A 118 12.50 14.06 3.53
C GLY A 118 12.12 14.95 2.34
N ASN A 119 13.01 15.03 1.35
CA ASN A 119 12.91 15.99 0.25
C ASN A 119 12.17 15.41 -0.97
N ILE A 120 11.04 16.04 -1.32
CA ILE A 120 10.18 15.69 -2.48
C ILE A 120 10.72 16.24 -3.81
N TYR A 121 11.49 17.32 -3.77
CA TYR A 121 11.88 18.11 -4.94
C TYR A 121 13.15 17.61 -5.61
N THR A 122 14.15 17.16 -4.85
CA THR A 122 15.47 16.82 -5.39
C THR A 122 16.07 15.53 -4.86
N PHE A 123 16.67 14.73 -5.76
CA PHE A 123 17.47 13.55 -5.43
C PHE A 123 18.80 13.89 -4.74
N SER A 124 19.26 15.14 -4.81
CA SER A 124 20.49 15.58 -4.13
C SER A 124 20.36 15.62 -2.60
N GLU A 125 19.13 15.61 -2.09
CA GLU A 125 18.81 15.49 -0.67
C GLU A 125 18.07 14.18 -0.40
N SER A 126 18.19 13.71 0.86
CA SER A 126 17.54 12.47 1.29
C SER A 126 16.02 12.60 1.30
N GLY A 127 15.35 11.60 0.74
CA GLY A 127 13.91 11.51 0.69
C GLY A 127 13.46 10.09 0.38
N TYR A 128 12.20 9.81 0.67
CA TYR A 128 11.57 8.53 0.38
C TYR A 128 10.25 8.76 -0.35
N GLY A 129 9.17 8.96 0.40
CA GLY A 129 7.81 9.08 -0.13
C GLY A 129 6.82 9.29 1.02
N VAL A 130 5.54 9.13 0.73
CA VAL A 130 4.42 9.26 1.67
C VAL A 130 3.42 8.11 1.49
N TYR A 131 2.91 7.58 2.61
CA TYR A 131 1.91 6.51 2.59
C TYR A 131 0.48 7.04 2.58
N HIS A 132 -0.48 6.11 2.50
CA HIS A 132 -1.89 6.44 2.25
C HIS A 132 -2.48 7.45 3.25
N GLY A 133 -2.09 7.39 4.53
CA GLY A 133 -2.69 8.22 5.59
C GLY A 133 -2.57 9.73 5.34
N PRO A 134 -1.36 10.30 5.28
CA PRO A 134 -1.18 11.73 5.01
C PRO A 134 -1.66 12.13 3.61
N LEU A 135 -1.48 11.27 2.62
CA LEU A 135 -1.93 11.49 1.25
C LEU A 135 -3.47 11.59 1.17
N PHE A 136 -4.18 10.75 1.94
CA PHE A 136 -5.63 10.81 2.07
C PHE A 136 -6.09 12.07 2.78
N GLN A 137 -5.38 12.54 3.82
CA GLN A 137 -5.70 13.82 4.45
C GLN A 137 -5.57 14.98 3.46
N LEU A 138 -4.57 14.95 2.58
CA LEU A 138 -4.45 15.93 1.50
C LEU A 138 -5.62 15.81 0.52
N ALA A 139 -5.99 14.60 0.08
CA ALA A 139 -7.15 14.38 -0.78
C ALA A 139 -8.45 14.94 -0.15
N LYS A 140 -8.66 14.70 1.15
CA LYS A 140 -9.81 15.24 1.91
C LYS A 140 -9.87 16.77 1.94
N LYS A 141 -8.73 17.47 1.92
CA LYS A 141 -8.72 18.94 1.86
C LYS A 141 -9.43 19.46 0.61
N TYR A 142 -9.32 18.73 -0.50
CA TYR A 142 -9.92 19.09 -1.79
C TYR A 142 -11.28 18.45 -2.03
N LEU A 143 -11.53 17.28 -1.43
CA LEU A 143 -12.76 16.50 -1.58
C LEU A 143 -13.31 16.05 -0.21
N PRO A 144 -13.70 16.98 0.70
CA PRO A 144 -13.96 16.68 2.11
C PRO A 144 -15.04 15.61 2.36
N ASN A 145 -16.09 15.59 1.52
CA ASN A 145 -17.21 14.65 1.65
C ASN A 145 -17.18 13.55 0.58
N LYS A 146 -16.12 13.50 -0.24
CA LYS A 146 -16.04 12.59 -1.40
C LYS A 146 -14.78 11.72 -1.39
N ALA A 147 -13.66 12.19 -0.89
CA ALA A 147 -12.44 11.39 -0.78
C ALA A 147 -12.70 10.16 0.08
N VAL A 148 -12.16 9.01 -0.36
CA VAL A 148 -12.23 7.75 0.38
C VAL A 148 -10.87 7.09 0.40
N ASP A 149 -10.50 6.60 1.58
CA ASP A 149 -9.34 5.72 1.75
C ASP A 149 -9.83 4.28 1.56
N LEU A 150 -9.31 3.62 0.53
CA LEU A 150 -9.60 2.22 0.18
C LEU A 150 -8.49 1.29 0.67
N THR A 151 -7.56 1.78 1.48
CA THR A 151 -6.46 0.97 2.00
C THR A 151 -6.97 -0.25 2.78
N GLY A 152 -6.39 -1.41 2.49
CA GLY A 152 -6.78 -2.70 3.07
C GLY A 152 -8.10 -3.29 2.53
N LYS A 153 -8.75 -2.65 1.55
CA LYS A 153 -9.83 -3.29 0.77
C LYS A 153 -9.25 -4.33 -0.19
N SER A 154 -10.12 -5.17 -0.76
CA SER A 154 -9.71 -6.12 -1.78
C SER A 154 -9.54 -5.43 -3.14
N ILE A 155 -8.80 -6.03 -4.07
CA ILE A 155 -8.59 -5.46 -5.40
C ILE A 155 -9.91 -5.30 -6.17
N GLU A 156 -10.90 -6.16 -5.91
CA GLU A 156 -12.21 -6.09 -6.54
C GLU A 156 -12.95 -4.79 -6.18
N GLU A 157 -12.75 -4.25 -4.97
CA GLU A 157 -13.32 -2.96 -4.58
C GLU A 157 -12.68 -1.80 -5.36
N LEU A 158 -11.39 -1.90 -5.70
CA LEU A 158 -10.72 -0.93 -6.56
C LEU A 158 -11.24 -1.01 -7.99
N TYR A 159 -11.41 -2.21 -8.53
CA TYR A 159 -12.02 -2.40 -9.85
C TYR A 159 -13.47 -1.91 -9.90
N LYS A 160 -14.25 -2.09 -8.83
CA LYS A 160 -15.59 -1.49 -8.71
C LYS A 160 -15.55 0.04 -8.73
N SER A 161 -14.58 0.66 -8.06
CA SER A 161 -14.36 2.12 -8.13
C SER A 161 -14.11 2.56 -9.57
N VAL A 162 -13.17 1.90 -10.26
CA VAL A 162 -12.82 2.21 -11.66
C VAL A 162 -14.02 2.02 -12.59
N LYS A 163 -14.73 0.89 -12.47
CA LYS A 163 -15.96 0.60 -13.23
C LYS A 163 -17.07 1.61 -12.96
N SER A 164 -17.14 2.16 -11.75
CA SER A 164 -18.08 3.24 -11.40
C SER A 164 -17.66 4.61 -11.95
N GLY A 165 -16.47 4.69 -12.55
CA GLY A 165 -15.90 5.89 -13.17
C GLY A 165 -15.01 6.71 -12.24
N GLN A 166 -14.46 6.12 -11.18
CA GLN A 166 -13.57 6.81 -10.24
C GLN A 166 -12.20 6.11 -10.24
N PRO A 167 -11.14 6.75 -10.78
CA PRO A 167 -9.80 6.19 -10.79
C PRO A 167 -9.23 6.12 -9.37
N VAL A 168 -8.23 5.27 -9.16
CA VAL A 168 -7.68 5.00 -7.84
C VAL A 168 -6.18 5.30 -7.82
N VAL A 169 -5.73 6.15 -6.89
CA VAL A 169 -4.31 6.33 -6.58
C VAL A 169 -3.83 5.14 -5.76
N MET A 170 -2.76 4.48 -6.17
CA MET A 170 -2.23 3.27 -5.54
C MET A 170 -0.74 3.40 -5.27
N ILE A 171 -0.31 2.98 -4.08
CA ILE A 171 1.12 2.82 -3.76
C ILE A 171 1.50 1.36 -4.05
N THR A 172 2.57 1.19 -4.82
CA THR A 172 3.10 -0.08 -5.31
C THR A 172 4.63 0.05 -5.40
N ASN A 173 5.27 -0.72 -6.26
CA ASN A 173 6.66 -0.53 -6.62
C ASN A 173 6.86 -0.36 -8.14
N ALA A 174 7.97 0.24 -8.53
CA ALA A 174 8.28 0.61 -9.91
C ALA A 174 8.40 -0.58 -10.90
N THR A 175 8.55 -1.82 -10.41
CA THR A 175 8.60 -3.02 -11.26
C THR A 175 7.21 -3.56 -11.59
N PHE A 176 6.18 -3.13 -10.84
CA PHE A 176 4.81 -3.62 -10.93
C PHE A 176 4.68 -5.15 -10.74
N ALA A 177 5.64 -5.74 -10.04
CA ALA A 177 5.67 -7.15 -9.67
C ALA A 177 6.11 -7.31 -8.20
N PRO A 178 5.85 -8.46 -7.57
CA PRO A 178 6.40 -8.74 -6.24
C PRO A 178 7.92 -8.64 -6.26
N LEU A 179 8.44 -7.95 -5.26
CA LEU A 179 9.87 -7.84 -4.97
C LEU A 179 10.30 -8.97 -4.04
N ASP A 180 11.59 -9.28 -4.04
CA ASP A 180 12.16 -10.23 -3.07
C ASP A 180 12.24 -9.57 -1.67
N GLU A 181 12.27 -10.38 -0.61
CA GLU A 181 12.26 -9.85 0.78
C GLU A 181 13.49 -9.00 1.12
N ASP A 182 14.62 -9.25 0.47
CA ASP A 182 15.88 -8.50 0.65
C ASP A 182 15.90 -7.14 -0.05
N GLU A 183 14.89 -6.84 -0.88
CA GLU A 183 14.67 -5.51 -1.46
C GLU A 183 13.93 -4.57 -0.51
N PHE A 184 13.51 -5.07 0.67
CA PHE A 184 12.91 -4.29 1.73
C PHE A 184 13.90 -4.03 2.86
N THR A 185 13.72 -2.90 3.53
CA THR A 185 14.40 -2.60 4.79
C THR A 185 13.40 -2.10 5.82
N THR A 186 13.67 -2.40 7.08
CA THR A 186 12.85 -1.92 8.19
C THR A 186 13.45 -0.64 8.73
N TRP A 187 12.64 0.41 8.79
CA TRP A 187 12.97 1.65 9.47
C TRP A 187 12.33 1.68 10.85
N GLU A 188 13.14 1.87 11.87
CA GLU A 188 12.67 2.18 13.22
C GLU A 188 12.27 3.67 13.27
N THR A 189 11.02 3.94 13.66
CA THR A 189 10.48 5.30 13.76
C THR A 189 9.84 5.51 15.14
N ASN A 190 9.55 6.77 15.48
CA ASN A 190 8.85 7.09 16.74
C ASN A 190 7.44 6.47 16.84
N SER A 191 6.85 6.05 15.72
CA SER A 191 5.53 5.42 15.65
C SER A 191 5.60 3.91 15.38
N GLY A 192 6.76 3.31 15.63
CA GLY A 192 7.04 1.90 15.41
C GLY A 192 7.70 1.62 14.06
N ASP A 193 7.97 0.34 13.83
CA ASP A 193 8.69 -0.12 12.65
C ASP A 193 7.85 0.01 11.38
N VAL A 194 8.49 0.41 10.29
CA VAL A 194 7.87 0.47 8.96
C VAL A 194 8.78 -0.19 7.93
N SER A 195 8.20 -1.08 7.12
CA SER A 195 8.90 -1.66 5.96
C SER A 195 8.87 -0.67 4.80
N ILE A 196 10.03 -0.45 4.19
CA ILE A 196 10.20 0.42 3.03
C ILE A 196 11.04 -0.29 1.96
N THR A 197 10.88 0.13 0.71
CA THR A 197 11.76 -0.24 -0.39
C THR A 197 11.99 0.98 -1.26
N TYR A 198 13.23 1.23 -1.71
CA TYR A 198 13.49 2.35 -2.63
C TYR A 198 12.92 2.12 -4.04
N ASN A 199 12.31 0.95 -4.28
CA ASN A 199 11.46 0.71 -5.44
C ASN A 199 10.03 1.26 -5.26
N GLU A 200 9.68 1.87 -4.11
CA GLU A 200 8.35 2.47 -3.89
C GLU A 200 7.97 3.39 -5.05
N HIS A 201 6.71 3.27 -5.49
CA HIS A 201 6.16 4.08 -6.55
C HIS A 201 4.66 4.25 -6.39
N CYS A 202 4.12 5.33 -6.94
CA CYS A 202 2.70 5.63 -6.89
C CYS A 202 2.14 6.01 -8.25
N VAL A 203 1.04 5.36 -8.61
CA VAL A 203 0.38 5.47 -9.92
C VAL A 203 -1.13 5.62 -9.75
N VAL A 204 -1.83 5.97 -10.83
CA VAL A 204 -3.30 5.96 -10.87
C VAL A 204 -3.79 4.76 -11.68
N LEU A 205 -4.53 3.86 -11.05
CA LEU A 205 -5.31 2.82 -11.73
C LEU A 205 -6.51 3.44 -12.43
N ILE A 206 -6.56 3.29 -13.75
CA ILE A 206 -7.62 3.86 -14.59
C ILE A 206 -8.42 2.81 -15.35
N GLY A 207 -7.99 1.55 -15.35
CA GLY A 207 -8.65 0.50 -16.11
C GLY A 207 -8.11 -0.89 -15.81
N TYR A 208 -8.82 -1.89 -16.31
CA TYR A 208 -8.43 -3.28 -16.25
C TYR A 208 -9.14 -4.09 -17.35
N ASP A 209 -8.55 -5.22 -17.72
CA ASP A 209 -9.20 -6.31 -18.44
C ASP A 209 -8.80 -7.64 -17.78
N GLU A 210 -8.95 -8.76 -18.50
CA GLU A 210 -8.59 -10.08 -17.99
C GLU A 210 -7.09 -10.21 -17.70
N GLU A 211 -6.23 -9.63 -18.54
CA GLU A 211 -4.79 -9.86 -18.52
C GLU A 211 -3.99 -8.69 -17.93
N PHE A 212 -4.50 -7.47 -18.06
CA PHE A 212 -3.78 -6.23 -17.76
C PHE A 212 -4.57 -5.29 -16.87
N VAL A 213 -3.83 -4.48 -16.11
CA VAL A 213 -4.34 -3.19 -15.60
C VAL A 213 -3.77 -2.05 -16.42
N TYR A 214 -4.51 -0.96 -16.50
CA TYR A 214 -4.15 0.26 -17.21
C TYR A 214 -3.93 1.38 -16.20
N ILE A 215 -2.82 2.09 -16.33
CA ILE A 215 -2.39 3.09 -15.33
C ILE A 215 -2.04 4.43 -15.98
N ARG A 216 -2.07 5.48 -15.16
CA ARG A 216 -1.28 6.70 -15.39
C ARG A 216 -0.07 6.63 -14.47
N ASP A 217 1.10 6.58 -15.07
CA ASP A 217 2.37 6.57 -14.36
C ASP A 217 3.02 7.96 -14.48
N PRO A 218 3.27 8.67 -13.36
CA PRO A 218 3.86 10.00 -13.39
C PRO A 218 5.33 10.03 -13.86
N LEU A 219 5.99 8.89 -14.06
CA LEU A 219 7.34 8.79 -14.61
C LEU A 219 7.38 8.32 -16.08
N GLU A 220 6.24 7.95 -16.66
CA GLU A 220 6.15 7.47 -18.04
C GLU A 220 5.35 8.45 -18.91
N ASP A 221 5.97 9.02 -19.95
CA ASP A 221 5.34 9.97 -20.87
C ASP A 221 4.49 9.24 -21.93
N SER A 222 3.53 8.43 -21.45
CA SER A 222 2.62 7.64 -22.28
C SER A 222 1.23 7.56 -21.67
N LEU A 223 0.22 7.69 -22.53
CA LEU A 223 -1.18 7.46 -22.16
C LEU A 223 -1.58 5.98 -22.18
N ASP A 224 -0.73 5.10 -22.75
CA ASP A 224 -1.05 3.71 -23.07
C ASP A 224 -0.22 2.73 -22.22
N VAL A 225 -0.07 3.02 -20.93
CA VAL A 225 0.65 2.14 -20.00
C VAL A 225 -0.27 1.02 -19.50
N LYS A 226 0.13 -0.22 -19.78
CA LYS A 226 -0.53 -1.43 -19.25
C LYS A 226 0.50 -2.37 -18.64
N VAL A 227 0.13 -3.05 -17.55
CA VAL A 227 1.02 -3.97 -16.83
C VAL A 227 0.29 -5.28 -16.49
N PRO A 228 0.99 -6.43 -16.42
CA PRO A 228 0.34 -7.71 -16.16
C PRO A 228 -0.45 -7.70 -14.84
N ARG A 229 -1.75 -7.93 -14.93
CA ARG A 229 -2.70 -7.75 -13.83
C ARG A 229 -2.31 -8.53 -12.58
N GLY A 230 -2.12 -9.85 -12.72
CA GLY A 230 -1.81 -10.71 -11.58
C GLY A 230 -0.47 -10.39 -10.88
N LYS A 231 0.49 -9.77 -11.57
CA LYS A 231 1.74 -9.30 -10.94
C LYS A 231 1.52 -7.97 -10.21
N PHE A 232 0.82 -7.04 -10.85
CA PHE A 232 0.50 -5.74 -10.28
C PHE A 232 -0.32 -5.86 -8.99
N GLU A 233 -1.33 -6.72 -8.98
CA GLU A 233 -2.16 -6.97 -7.79
C GLU A 233 -1.31 -7.46 -6.61
N LYS A 234 -0.37 -8.38 -6.85
CA LYS A 234 0.53 -8.90 -5.81
C LYS A 234 1.53 -7.84 -5.33
N ALA A 235 2.07 -7.03 -6.24
CA ALA A 235 2.95 -5.91 -5.90
C ALA A 235 2.25 -4.88 -4.99
N TRP A 236 1.02 -4.50 -5.34
CA TRP A 236 0.20 -3.60 -4.53
C TRP A 236 -0.13 -4.19 -3.15
N MET A 237 -0.49 -5.49 -3.08
CA MET A 237 -0.72 -6.16 -1.80
C MET A 237 0.55 -6.21 -0.94
N GLN A 238 1.71 -6.48 -1.55
CA GLN A 238 3.00 -6.50 -0.86
C GLN A 238 3.35 -5.13 -0.26
N MET A 239 2.97 -4.03 -0.92
CA MET A 239 3.14 -2.65 -0.44
C MET A 239 2.05 -2.21 0.56
N GLY A 240 1.27 -3.14 1.11
CA GLY A 240 0.29 -2.87 2.17
C GLY A 240 -1.11 -2.54 1.68
N SER A 241 -1.46 -2.88 0.44
CA SER A 241 -2.79 -2.67 -0.14
C SER A 241 -3.28 -1.22 -0.03
N GLN A 242 -2.38 -0.26 -0.24
CA GLN A 242 -2.61 1.17 -0.04
C GLN A 242 -3.30 1.81 -1.24
N ALA A 243 -4.43 2.49 -1.01
CA ALA A 243 -5.23 3.03 -2.10
C ALA A 243 -6.13 4.21 -1.69
N ILE A 244 -6.24 5.23 -2.54
CA ILE A 244 -7.12 6.39 -2.35
C ILE A 244 -7.97 6.60 -3.60
N SER A 245 -9.23 6.91 -3.41
CA SER A 245 -10.16 7.27 -4.49
C SER A 245 -11.14 8.36 -3.98
N TYR A 246 -12.23 8.56 -4.70
CA TYR A 246 -13.37 9.36 -4.28
C TYR A 246 -14.68 8.72 -4.73
N VAL A 247 -15.81 9.24 -4.24
CA VAL A 247 -17.15 8.83 -4.65
C VAL A 247 -17.90 9.98 -5.36
N LYS A 248 -18.82 9.65 -6.28
CA LYS A 248 -19.61 10.64 -7.05
C LYS A 248 -20.48 11.52 -6.16
N SER A 249 -21.26 10.90 -5.27
CA SER A 249 -22.16 11.58 -4.33
C SER A 249 -21.46 11.75 -2.98
N SER A 250 -21.67 12.90 -2.33
CA SER A 250 -21.15 13.15 -0.99
C SER A 250 -21.70 12.12 0.00
N LYS A 251 -20.86 11.69 0.94
CA LYS A 251 -21.28 10.96 2.13
C LYS A 251 -22.06 11.86 3.09
#